data_AF-A0A3R7GG90-F1
#
_entry.id   AF-A0A3R7GG90-F1
#
_cell.length_a   1.000
_cell.length_b   1.000
_cell.length_c   1.000
_cell.angle_alpha   90.00
_cell.angle_beta   90.00
_cell.angle_gamma   90.00
#
_symmetry.space_group_name_H-M   'P 1'
#
loop_
_entity.id
_entity.type
_entity.pdbx_description
1 polymer ?
#
loop_
_entity_poly.entity_id
_entity_poly.type
_entity_poly.pdbx_seq_one_letter_code
_entity_poly.pdbx_strand_id
1 'polypeptide(L)' 'MNLSEGVADLHLHTTSSDGTSTVENRIQQAQDIGLESITITDHDTISEDLNRRVSIHKSLELILELRFEQTFKTPKLNC' A
#
# COMPACT_ATOMS: atom_id res chain seq x y z
N MET A 1 3.79 12.32 -22.65
CA MET A 1 4.55 11.95 -21.44
C MET A 1 5.41 10.77 -21.82
N ASN A 2 6.75 10.90 -21.73
CA ASN A 2 7.65 9.76 -21.94
C ASN A 2 7.51 8.85 -20.71
N LEU A 3 6.96 7.65 -20.89
CA LEU A 3 6.85 6.62 -19.84
C LEU A 3 8.17 5.84 -19.71
N SER A 4 9.32 6.50 -19.92
CA SER A 4 10.64 5.87 -19.78
C SER A 4 11.10 5.76 -18.32
N GLU A 5 10.32 6.32 -17.40
CA GLU A 5 10.46 6.14 -15.96
C GLU A 5 9.20 5.41 -15.49
N GLY A 6 9.38 4.22 -14.91
CA GLY A 6 8.30 3.30 -14.59
C GLY A 6 7.15 3.93 -13.82
N VAL A 7 5.95 3.39 -14.03
CA VAL A 7 4.75 3.79 -13.28
C VAL A 7 4.63 2.90 -12.04
N ALA A 8 4.49 3.54 -10.87
CA ALA A 8 4.28 2.87 -9.60
C ALA A 8 3.07 3.45 -8.86
N ASP A 9 2.32 2.58 -8.18
CA ASP A 9 1.24 2.98 -7.28
C ASP A 9 1.73 2.97 -5.84
N LEU A 10 1.77 4.13 -5.19
CA LEU A 10 2.37 4.29 -3.87
C LEU A 10 1.35 4.36 -2.73
N HIS A 11 0.05 4.15 -3.00
CA HIS A 11 -0.98 4.31 -1.97
C HIS A 11 -2.11 3.29 -2.16
N LEU A 12 -1.81 2.03 -1.84
CA LEU A 12 -2.79 0.95 -1.86
C LEU A 12 -3.18 0.52 -0.45
N HIS A 13 -4.48 0.34 -0.26
CA HIS A 13 -5.04 -0.32 0.92
C HIS A 13 -5.50 -1.72 0.56
N THR A 14 -5.39 -2.62 1.54
CA THR A 14 -5.83 -4.01 1.44
C THR A 14 -6.99 -4.27 2.38
N THR A 15 -7.58 -5.47 2.28
CA THR A 15 -8.60 -5.94 3.23
C THR A 15 -8.09 -6.05 4.67
N SER A 16 -6.78 -5.91 4.92
CA SER A 16 -6.23 -5.84 6.27
C SER A 16 -6.44 -4.48 6.95
N SER A 17 -6.87 -3.44 6.22
CA SER A 17 -7.30 -2.15 6.77
C SER A 17 -8.69 -1.76 6.26
N ASP A 18 -8.80 -0.80 5.35
CA ASP A 18 -10.04 -0.28 4.76
C ASP A 18 -10.16 -0.56 3.24
N GLY A 19 -9.20 -1.29 2.67
CA GLY A 19 -9.19 -1.69 1.27
C GLY A 19 -10.17 -2.82 0.95
N THR A 20 -10.53 -2.95 -0.32
CA THR A 20 -11.53 -3.92 -0.79
C THR A 20 -10.94 -5.17 -1.45
N SER A 21 -9.61 -5.32 -1.50
CA SER A 21 -9.01 -6.56 -2.02
C SER A 21 -7.74 -6.95 -1.27
N THR A 22 -7.45 -8.25 -1.33
CA THR A 22 -6.29 -8.85 -0.67
C THR A 22 -4.98 -8.38 -1.31
N VAL A 23 -3.87 -8.59 -0.59
CA VAL A 23 -2.50 -8.37 -1.07
C VAL A 23 -2.27 -9.11 -2.40
N GLU A 24 -2.65 -10.39 -2.48
CA GLU A 24 -2.50 -11.20 -3.68
C GLU A 24 -3.26 -10.62 -4.88
N ASN A 25 -4.50 -10.15 -4.67
CA ASN A 25 -5.29 -9.53 -5.72
C ASN A 25 -4.66 -8.22 -6.21
N ARG A 26 -4.07 -7.41 -5.32
CA ARG A 26 -3.34 -6.19 -5.70
C ARG A 26 -2.09 -6.51 -6.52
N ILE A 27 -1.32 -7.53 -6.13
CA ILE A 27 -0.15 -7.99 -6.87
C ILE A 27 -0.56 -8.44 -8.28
N GLN A 28 -1.62 -9.24 -8.40
CA GLN A 28 -2.09 -9.72 -9.70
C GLN A 28 -2.55 -8.56 -10.59
N GLN A 29 -3.33 -7.62 -10.06
CA GLN A 29 -3.77 -6.44 -10.80
C GLN A 29 -2.61 -5.57 -11.27
N ALA A 30 -1.61 -5.35 -10.42
CA ALA A 30 -0.42 -4.59 -10.78
C ALA A 30 0.38 -5.28 -11.89
N GLN A 31 0.49 -6.61 -11.86
CA GLN A 31 1.10 -7.39 -12.92
C GLN A 31 0.31 -7.31 -14.24
N ASP A 32 -1.03 -7.37 -14.18
CA ASP A 32 -1.90 -7.32 -15.35
C ASP A 32 -1.85 -5.95 -16.04
N ILE A 33 -1.67 -4.87 -15.27
CA ILE A 33 -1.51 -3.50 -15.76
C ILE A 33 -0.09 -3.23 -16.27
N GLY A 34 0.89 -4.05 -15.86
CA GLY A 34 2.29 -3.88 -16.21
C GLY A 34 3.00 -2.83 -15.35
N LEU A 35 2.61 -2.67 -14.08
CA LEU A 35 3.32 -1.83 -13.12
C LEU A 35 4.66 -2.47 -12.74
N GLU A 36 5.66 -1.62 -12.49
CA GLU A 36 6.98 -2.06 -12.04
C GLU A 36 7.04 -2.16 -10.51
N SER A 37 6.27 -1.32 -9.81
CA SER A 37 6.26 -1.29 -8.34
C SER A 37 4.90 -0.88 -7.78
N ILE A 38 4.56 -1.43 -6.61
CA ILE A 38 3.40 -1.02 -5.81
C ILE A 38 3.73 -0.93 -4.32
N THR A 39 3.07 -0.02 -3.59
CA THR A 39 3.21 0.13 -2.15
C THR A 39 1.89 -0.09 -1.43
N ILE A 40 1.90 -0.98 -0.43
CA ILE A 40 0.78 -1.18 0.50
C ILE A 40 0.98 -0.28 1.72
N THR A 41 -0.03 0.54 2.02
CA THR A 41 -0.01 1.56 3.08
C THR A 41 -1.18 1.39 4.06
N ASP A 42 -1.43 0.15 4.50
CA ASP A 42 -2.53 -0.19 5.40
C ASP A 42 -2.47 0.59 6.73
N HIS A 43 -3.65 0.88 7.28
CA HIS A 43 -3.82 1.58 8.54
C HIS A 43 -3.45 0.70 9.74
N ASP A 44 -2.40 1.10 10.47
CA ASP A 44 -1.98 0.55 11.78
C ASP A 44 -1.83 -0.99 11.84
N THR A 45 -1.78 -1.65 10.67
CA THR A 45 -1.83 -3.10 10.53
C THR A 45 -0.91 -3.54 9.40
N ILE A 46 -0.23 -4.66 9.59
CA ILE A 46 0.49 -5.38 8.52
C ILE A 46 -0.29 -6.66 8.25
N SER A 47 -0.65 -6.89 6.98
CA SER A 47 -1.25 -8.16 6.57
C SER A 47 -0.34 -9.33 6.91
N GLU A 48 -0.87 -10.45 7.41
CA GLU A 48 -0.08 -11.66 7.74
C GLU A 48 0.68 -12.22 6.51
N ASP A 49 0.16 -11.94 5.31
CA ASP A 49 0.77 -12.31 4.03
C ASP A 49 2.08 -11.55 3.74
N LEU A 50 2.38 -10.49 4.51
CA LEU A 50 3.55 -9.64 4.35
C LEU A 50 4.55 -9.87 5.48
N ASN A 51 5.61 -10.64 5.19
CA ASN A 51 6.66 -10.98 6.15
C ASN A 51 7.94 -10.13 6.01
N ARG A 52 8.00 -9.24 5.04
CA ARG A 52 9.17 -8.40 4.74
C ARG A 52 8.74 -7.05 4.20
N ARG A 53 9.59 -6.04 4.40
CA ARG A 53 9.33 -4.66 3.93
C ARG A 53 9.35 -4.50 2.42
N VAL A 54 10.17 -5.29 1.73
CA VAL A 54 10.24 -5.29 0.26
C VAL A 54 10.24 -6.74 -0.21
N SER A 55 9.34 -7.09 -1.12
CA SER A 55 9.30 -8.39 -1.79
C SER A 55 9.21 -8.22 -3.30
N ILE A 56 9.80 -9.16 -4.04
CA ILE A 56 9.74 -9.15 -5.50
C ILE A 56 8.84 -10.30 -5.94
N HIS A 57 7.81 -9.97 -6.73
CA HIS A 57 6.83 -10.90 -7.28
C HIS A 57 6.92 -10.87 -8.81
N LYS A 58 7.63 -11.84 -9.38
CA LYS A 58 8.00 -11.87 -10.82
C LYS A 58 8.80 -10.63 -11.20
N SER A 59 8.20 -9.69 -11.92
CA SER A 59 8.78 -8.41 -12.33
C SER A 59 8.26 -7.22 -11.54
N LEU A 60 7.40 -7.46 -10.55
CA LEU A 60 6.79 -6.42 -9.71
C LEU A 60 7.52 -6.33 -8.37
N GLU A 61 7.95 -5.13 -7.99
CA GLU A 61 8.42 -4.83 -6.64
C GLU A 61 7.23 -4.44 -5.75
N LEU A 62 7.11 -5.08 -4.59
CA LEU A 62 6.11 -4.77 -3.58
C LEU A 62 6.80 -4.15 -2.36
N ILE A 63 6.38 -2.95 -1.99
CA ILE A 63 6.87 -2.22 -0.84
C ILE A 63 5.77 -2.17 0.22
N LEU A 64 6.12 -2.41 1.47
CA LEU A 64 5.24 -2.23 2.60
C LEU A 64 5.65 -0.99 3.37
N GLU A 65 4.72 -0.05 3.51
CA GLU A 65 4.84 1.09 4.40
C GLU A 65 3.73 1.05 5.45
N LEU A 66 4.09 1.20 6.72
CA LEU A 66 3.12 1.35 7.81
C LEU A 66 2.60 2.78 7.84
N ARG A 67 1.28 2.95 7.78
CA ARG A 67 0.62 4.23 8.01
C ARG A 67 0.06 4.30 9.41
N PHE A 68 0.54 5.27 10.21
CA PHE A 68 -0.04 5.60 11.51
C PHE A 68 -1.12 6.68 11.36
N GLU A 69 -2.34 6.44 11.86
CA GLU A 69 -3.37 7.48 11.92
C GLU A 69 -3.07 8.47 13.07
N GLN A 70 -2.71 9.71 12.71
CA GLN A 70 -2.59 10.78 13.70
C GLN A 70 -3.96 11.39 14.00
N THR A 71 -4.50 11.09 15.18
CA THR A 71 -5.67 11.81 15.72
C THR A 71 -5.23 13.04 16.50
N PHE A 72 -5.36 14.22 15.89
CA PHE A 72 -5.23 15.48 16.59
C PHE A 72 -6.45 15.68 17.51
N LYS A 73 -6.29 15.49 18.83
CA LYS A 73 -7.31 15.89 19.80
C LYS A 73 -7.40 17.40 19.81
N THR A 74 -8.48 17.96 19.25
CA THR A 74 -8.80 19.39 19.42
C THR A 74 -8.90 19.69 20.92
N PRO A 75 -8.18 20.69 21.45
CA PRO A 75 -8.37 21.10 22.83
C PRO A 75 -9.81 21.59 22.99
N LYS A 76 -10.54 21.01 23.96
CA LYS A 76 -11.82 21.57 24.38
C LYS A 76 -11.54 22.96 24.95
N LEU A 77 -11.83 24.00 24.16
CA LEU A 77 -11.99 25.34 24.73
C LEU A 77 -13.21 25.29 25.63
N ASN A 78 -12.98 25.36 26.94
CA ASN A 78 -14.03 25.63 27.90
C ASN A 78 -14.40 27.11 27.76
N CYS A 79 -15.63 27.36 27.30
CA CYS A 79 -16.27 28.67 27.33
C CYS A 79 -16.56 29.10 28.78
#